data_AF-A0A3A0DU32-F1
#
_entry.id   AF-A0A3A0DU32-F1
#
_cell.length_a   1.000
_cell.length_b   1.000
_cell.length_c   1.000
_cell.angle_alpha   90.00
_cell.angle_beta   90.00
_cell.angle_gamma   90.00
#
_symmetry.space_group_name_H-M   'P 1'
#
loop_
_entity.id
_entity.type
_entity.pdbx_description
1 polymer ?
#
loop_
_entity_poly.entity_id
_entity_poly.type
_entity_poly.pdbx_seq_one_letter_code
_entity_poly.pdbx_strand_id
1 'polypeptide(L)'
;MAKRNAAWPDLRRMRLDMSTAHDSSLTPFFPVQFASTELHSGDRMSRAEFHERYAKTADPFRAELIGGTVYVASPSRALHALGFTPLLTLCGLYESRTPGVEAGAEATVQLGPDSEPQPDIFVRIRPDRGGQSGTSPDGYITGAPELLIEIAHSSRSIDLHAKRDDYRRYGVREYLVVSVEERKVFWFDLAADEPLTIAPDNIIRVRTFPGLWIDEAALFERDFTRLFAALERGLATADHAAFRDTLAKPQA
;
A
#
# COMPACT_ATOMS: atom_id res chain seq x y z
N MET A 1 -27.08 -75.63 15.44
CA MET A 1 -28.54 -75.67 15.19
C MET A 1 -29.23 -75.06 16.39
N ALA A 2 -30.14 -74.12 16.15
CA ALA A 2 -30.62 -73.10 17.08
C ALA A 2 -31.29 -73.59 18.38
N LYS A 3 -31.23 -72.78 19.45
CA LYS A 3 -32.41 -72.07 20.00
C LYS A 3 -32.04 -71.08 21.12
N ARG A 4 -32.69 -69.91 21.03
CA ARG A 4 -32.75 -68.79 21.98
C ARG A 4 -33.54 -69.20 23.24
N ASN A 5 -33.27 -68.52 24.36
CA ASN A 5 -34.24 -68.00 25.38
C ASN A 5 -33.40 -67.32 26.49
N ALA A 6 -33.36 -65.99 26.58
CA ALA A 6 -34.30 -65.08 27.25
C ALA A 6 -34.06 -64.95 28.78
N ALA A 7 -33.54 -63.79 29.23
CA ALA A 7 -33.98 -63.02 30.40
C ALA A 7 -33.10 -61.76 30.59
N TRP A 8 -33.75 -60.61 30.82
CA TRP A 8 -33.17 -59.28 31.12
C TRP A 8 -33.18 -59.03 32.66
N PRO A 9 -32.55 -57.94 33.16
CA PRO A 9 -31.63 -57.96 34.31
C PRO A 9 -32.32 -57.70 35.65
N ASP A 10 -31.61 -58.01 36.74
CA ASP A 10 -31.84 -57.35 38.02
C ASP A 10 -30.59 -56.56 38.45
N LEU A 11 -30.84 -55.30 38.74
CA LEU A 11 -29.88 -54.26 39.02
C LEU A 11 -29.70 -54.12 40.53
N ARG A 12 -28.48 -53.72 40.91
CA ARG A 12 -28.08 -53.15 42.20
C ARG A 12 -27.62 -54.17 43.25
N ARG A 13 -26.30 -54.26 43.41
CA ARG A 13 -25.69 -53.58 44.56
C ARG A 13 -24.22 -53.22 44.30
N MET A 14 -24.01 -51.92 44.40
CA MET A 14 -22.76 -51.19 44.56
C MET A 14 -21.79 -51.95 45.49
N ARG A 15 -20.58 -52.19 45.00
CA ARG A 15 -19.39 -52.32 45.85
C ARG A 15 -18.40 -51.28 45.35
N LEU A 16 -18.19 -50.25 46.18
CA LEU A 16 -16.98 -49.45 46.14
C LEU A 16 -15.82 -50.41 46.48
N ASP A 17 -14.87 -50.54 45.57
CA ASP A 17 -13.50 -50.83 45.95
C ASP A 17 -12.60 -49.85 45.18
N MET A 18 -11.83 -49.10 45.95
CA MET A 18 -10.85 -48.14 45.46
C MET A 18 -9.58 -48.92 45.15
N SER A 19 -9.21 -49.00 43.87
CA SER A 19 -7.83 -49.30 43.50
C SER A 19 -7.36 -48.30 42.46
N THR A 20 -6.40 -47.50 42.90
CA THR A 20 -5.53 -46.58 42.20
C THR A 20 -5.10 -47.02 40.81
N ALA A 21 -5.33 -46.16 39.81
CA ALA A 21 -4.41 -45.94 38.70
C ALA A 21 -4.60 -44.49 38.21
N HIS A 22 -3.62 -43.63 38.48
CA HIS A 22 -3.46 -42.36 37.78
C HIS A 22 -3.03 -42.68 36.35
N ASP A 23 -3.96 -42.62 35.40
CA ASP A 23 -3.62 -42.53 33.99
C ASP A 23 -3.57 -41.05 33.61
N SER A 24 -2.39 -40.47 33.75
CA SER A 24 -2.07 -39.10 33.34
C SER A 24 -1.62 -39.11 31.88
N SER A 25 -2.47 -39.54 30.96
CA SER A 25 -2.25 -39.35 29.52
C SER A 25 -3.02 -38.12 29.03
N LEU A 26 -2.68 -36.95 29.57
CA LEU A 26 -3.00 -35.70 28.88
C LEU A 26 -2.00 -35.54 27.76
N THR A 27 -2.39 -35.95 26.55
CA THR A 27 -1.74 -35.48 25.34
C THR A 27 -1.74 -33.96 25.37
N PRO A 28 -0.58 -33.28 25.24
CA PRO A 28 -0.59 -31.84 25.11
C PRO A 28 -1.32 -31.53 23.80
N PHE A 29 -2.46 -30.85 23.90
CA PHE A 29 -3.03 -30.13 22.76
C PHE A 29 -2.03 -29.03 22.40
N PHE A 30 -1.09 -29.35 21.52
CA PHE A 30 -0.42 -28.32 20.76
C PHE A 30 -1.46 -27.79 19.77
N PRO A 31 -1.85 -26.51 19.83
CA PRO A 31 -2.60 -25.94 18.73
C PRO A 31 -1.73 -26.08 17.48
N VAL A 32 -2.13 -26.96 16.56
CA VAL A 32 -1.60 -26.93 15.21
C VAL A 32 -2.11 -25.62 14.63
N GLN A 33 -1.28 -24.59 14.71
CA GLN A 33 -1.54 -23.34 14.03
C GLN A 33 -1.37 -23.64 12.55
N PHE A 34 -2.45 -24.06 11.90
CA PHE A 34 -2.52 -24.07 10.46
C PHE A 34 -2.38 -22.61 10.04
N ALA A 35 -1.15 -22.18 9.75
CA ALA A 35 -0.93 -20.92 9.07
C ALA A 35 -1.64 -21.08 7.71
N SER A 36 -2.86 -20.56 7.62
CA SER A 36 -3.54 -20.46 6.34
C SER A 36 -2.59 -19.73 5.38
N THR A 37 -2.31 -20.35 4.24
CA THR A 37 -1.55 -19.70 3.17
C THR A 37 -2.35 -18.59 2.51
N GLU A 38 -3.66 -18.58 2.70
CA GLU A 38 -4.56 -17.54 2.17
C GLU A 38 -4.46 -16.28 3.02
N LEU A 39 -4.38 -15.14 2.33
CA LEU A 39 -4.37 -13.81 2.90
C LEU A 39 -5.81 -13.26 2.91
N HIS A 40 -6.28 -12.82 4.06
CA HIS A 40 -7.60 -12.20 4.22
C HIS A 40 -7.49 -10.76 4.74
N SER A 41 -8.43 -9.92 4.33
CA SER A 41 -8.53 -8.56 4.88
C SER A 41 -8.73 -8.61 6.39
N GLY A 42 -7.89 -7.89 7.13
CA GLY A 42 -7.89 -7.87 8.60
C GLY A 42 -6.87 -8.80 9.25
N ASP A 43 -6.23 -9.71 8.50
CA ASP A 43 -5.13 -10.51 9.04
C ASP A 43 -4.00 -9.59 9.55
N ARG A 44 -3.36 -9.99 10.66
CA ARG A 44 -2.26 -9.24 11.27
C ARG A 44 -0.97 -10.03 11.18
N MET A 45 0.05 -9.43 10.59
CA MET A 45 1.35 -10.08 10.39
C MET A 45 2.48 -9.05 10.15
N SER A 46 3.72 -9.51 10.23
CA SER A 46 4.88 -8.74 9.77
C SER A 46 4.95 -8.70 8.24
N ARG A 47 5.74 -7.76 7.69
CA ARG A 47 6.03 -7.73 6.25
C ARG A 47 6.69 -9.01 5.77
N ALA A 48 7.63 -9.57 6.54
CA ALA A 48 8.32 -10.79 6.13
C ALA A 48 7.35 -11.96 5.95
N GLU A 49 6.43 -12.14 6.91
CA GLU A 49 5.38 -13.17 6.82
C GLU A 49 4.39 -12.88 5.68
N PHE A 50 3.98 -11.62 5.52
CA PHE A 50 3.09 -11.21 4.42
C PHE A 50 3.73 -11.51 3.06
N HIS A 51 4.96 -11.07 2.85
CA HIS A 51 5.68 -11.21 1.60
C HIS A 51 5.86 -12.69 1.22
N GLU A 52 6.21 -13.54 2.20
CA GLU A 52 6.35 -14.98 1.98
C GLU A 52 5.03 -15.63 1.55
N ARG A 53 3.89 -15.21 2.14
CA ARG A 53 2.57 -15.71 1.75
C ARG A 53 2.13 -15.15 0.41
N TYR A 54 2.29 -13.84 0.19
CA TYR A 54 1.89 -13.15 -1.02
C TYR A 54 2.60 -13.71 -2.26
N ALA A 55 3.91 -14.00 -2.16
CA ALA A 55 4.69 -14.65 -3.22
C ALA A 55 4.20 -16.05 -3.62
N LYS A 56 3.37 -16.70 -2.80
CA LYS A 56 2.76 -18.02 -3.06
C LYS A 56 1.32 -17.91 -3.58
N THR A 57 0.74 -16.71 -3.61
CA THR A 57 -0.61 -16.52 -4.14
C THR A 57 -0.60 -16.55 -5.68
N ALA A 58 -1.66 -17.09 -6.27
CA ALA A 58 -1.81 -17.13 -7.72
C ALA A 58 -2.32 -15.79 -8.26
N ASP A 59 -1.81 -15.38 -9.42
CA ASP A 59 -2.39 -14.26 -10.16
C ASP A 59 -3.87 -14.53 -10.49
N PRO A 60 -4.76 -13.51 -10.47
CA PRO A 60 -4.47 -12.08 -10.28
C PRO A 60 -4.68 -11.59 -8.83
N PHE A 61 -4.36 -12.39 -7.81
CA PHE A 61 -4.57 -11.99 -6.41
C PHE A 61 -3.75 -10.74 -6.04
N ARG A 62 -4.43 -9.75 -5.45
CA ARG A 62 -3.81 -8.48 -5.02
C ARG A 62 -4.15 -8.20 -3.57
N ALA A 63 -3.12 -7.96 -2.78
CA ALA A 63 -3.24 -7.56 -1.39
C ALA A 63 -2.09 -6.61 -1.04
N GLU A 64 -2.32 -5.78 -0.03
CA GLU A 64 -1.34 -4.88 0.56
C GLU A 64 -1.21 -5.16 2.05
N LEU A 65 -0.04 -4.86 2.62
CA LEU A 65 0.15 -4.80 4.06
C LEU A 65 0.31 -3.33 4.47
N ILE A 66 -0.57 -2.83 5.33
CA ILE A 66 -0.56 -1.43 5.79
C ILE A 66 -0.59 -1.44 7.33
N GLY A 67 0.48 -0.94 7.97
CA GLY A 67 0.59 -0.90 9.43
C GLY A 67 0.34 -2.26 10.13
N GLY A 68 0.78 -3.35 9.49
CA GLY A 68 0.63 -4.72 9.94
C GLY A 68 -0.75 -5.34 9.74
N THR A 69 -1.69 -4.67 9.04
CA THR A 69 -2.98 -5.24 8.62
C THR A 69 -2.94 -5.57 7.13
N VAL A 70 -3.40 -6.76 6.77
CA VAL A 70 -3.62 -7.16 5.38
C VAL A 70 -4.90 -6.56 4.84
N TYR A 71 -4.85 -6.04 3.62
CA TYR A 71 -6.00 -5.57 2.85
C TYR A 71 -6.01 -6.28 1.50
N VAL A 72 -7.01 -7.11 1.25
CA VAL A 72 -7.21 -7.74 -0.06
C VAL A 72 -7.95 -6.75 -0.97
N ALA A 73 -7.38 -6.50 -2.14
CA ALA A 73 -7.92 -5.54 -3.08
C ALA A 73 -9.24 -6.02 -3.68
N SER A 74 -10.16 -5.09 -3.91
CA SER A 74 -11.34 -5.33 -4.74
C SER A 74 -10.98 -5.13 -6.22
N PRO A 75 -11.69 -5.78 -7.17
CA PRO A 75 -11.46 -5.56 -8.59
C PRO A 75 -11.52 -4.07 -8.97
N SER A 76 -10.49 -3.59 -9.68
CA SER A 76 -10.47 -2.20 -10.16
C SER A 76 -11.58 -1.96 -11.17
N ARG A 77 -12.28 -0.84 -11.02
CA ARG A 77 -13.40 -0.43 -11.87
C ARG A 77 -12.95 0.66 -12.84
N ALA A 78 -13.69 0.82 -13.94
CA ALA A 78 -13.37 1.80 -14.98
C ALA A 78 -13.14 3.23 -14.44
N LEU A 79 -13.88 3.65 -13.39
CA LEU A 79 -13.70 4.97 -12.79
C LEU A 79 -12.31 5.16 -12.17
N HIS A 80 -11.76 4.13 -11.51
CA HIS A 80 -10.40 4.15 -10.94
C HIS A 80 -9.35 4.23 -12.05
N ALA A 81 -9.45 3.34 -13.03
CA ALA A 81 -8.55 3.34 -14.20
C ALA A 81 -8.56 4.69 -14.96
N LEU A 82 -9.73 5.33 -15.08
CA LEU A 82 -9.86 6.62 -15.78
C LEU A 82 -9.35 7.81 -14.95
N GLY A 83 -9.48 7.77 -13.61
CA GLY A 83 -8.92 8.78 -12.71
C GLY A 83 -7.39 8.71 -12.61
N PHE A 84 -6.86 7.50 -12.73
CA PHE A 84 -5.43 7.20 -12.73
C PHE A 84 -4.67 7.72 -13.96
N THR A 85 -5.26 7.57 -15.16
CA THR A 85 -4.54 7.81 -16.44
C THR A 85 -3.92 9.21 -16.57
N PRO A 86 -4.62 10.33 -16.27
CA PRO A 86 -4.06 11.66 -16.44
C PRO A 86 -2.84 11.92 -15.55
N LEU A 87 -2.88 11.47 -14.29
CA LEU A 87 -1.78 11.66 -13.35
C LEU A 87 -0.55 10.83 -13.73
N LEU A 88 -0.73 9.56 -14.09
CA LEU A 88 0.40 8.74 -14.51
C LEU A 88 1.07 9.33 -15.76
N THR A 89 0.26 9.81 -16.72
CA THR A 89 0.77 10.45 -17.94
C THR A 89 1.57 11.72 -17.60
N LEU A 90 1.05 12.55 -16.70
CA LEU A 90 1.71 13.77 -16.26
C LEU A 90 3.03 13.49 -15.55
N CYS A 91 3.07 12.48 -14.66
CA CYS A 91 4.27 12.06 -13.95
C CYS A 91 5.33 11.50 -14.91
N GLY A 92 4.94 10.68 -15.88
CA GLY A 92 5.84 10.18 -16.93
C GLY A 92 6.41 11.30 -17.81
N LEU A 93 5.61 12.33 -18.13
CA LEU A 93 6.11 13.51 -18.83
C LEU A 93 7.11 14.31 -17.98
N TYR A 94 6.83 14.49 -16.69
CA TYR A 94 7.75 15.16 -15.77
C TYR A 94 9.09 14.40 -15.67
N GLU A 95 9.06 13.08 -15.53
CA GLU A 95 10.24 12.21 -15.57
C GLU A 95 11.04 12.44 -16.87
N SER A 96 10.38 12.43 -18.03
CA SER A 96 11.04 12.63 -19.33
C SER A 96 11.79 13.96 -19.46
N ARG A 97 11.45 14.95 -18.62
CA ARG A 97 12.04 16.30 -18.61
C ARG A 97 12.91 16.57 -17.38
N THR A 98 13.03 15.60 -16.47
CA THR A 98 13.73 15.76 -15.19
C THR A 98 14.65 14.55 -14.93
N PRO A 99 15.82 14.47 -15.60
CA PRO A 99 16.75 13.35 -15.43
C PRO A 99 17.12 13.14 -13.96
N GLY A 100 17.02 11.89 -13.50
CA GLY A 100 17.26 11.51 -12.10
C GLY A 100 15.99 11.31 -11.28
N VAL A 101 14.82 11.63 -11.83
CA VAL A 101 13.51 11.23 -11.30
C VAL A 101 13.05 9.95 -12.00
N GLU A 102 12.27 9.13 -11.29
CA GLU A 102 11.54 7.98 -11.82
C GLU A 102 10.10 8.03 -11.33
N ALA A 103 9.15 7.86 -12.25
CA ALA A 103 7.73 7.68 -11.94
C ALA A 103 7.29 6.28 -12.32
N GLY A 104 6.42 5.69 -11.51
CA GLY A 104 5.86 4.39 -11.78
C GLY A 104 4.53 4.20 -11.07
N ALA A 105 3.93 3.04 -11.29
CA ALA A 105 2.62 2.74 -10.77
C ALA A 105 2.51 1.29 -10.31
N GLU A 106 1.60 1.07 -9.36
CA GLU A 106 1.16 -0.25 -8.89
C GLU A 106 2.30 -1.20 -8.44
N ALA A 107 3.48 -0.64 -8.17
CA ALA A 107 4.66 -1.38 -7.72
C ALA A 107 4.52 -1.71 -6.23
N THR A 108 4.93 -2.92 -5.85
CA THR A 108 5.09 -3.26 -4.43
C THR A 108 6.22 -2.44 -3.83
N VAL A 109 5.90 -1.65 -2.80
CA VAL A 109 6.84 -0.85 -2.02
C VAL A 109 7.05 -1.51 -0.68
N GLN A 110 8.23 -2.10 -0.47
CA GLN A 110 8.65 -2.64 0.83
C GLN A 110 9.06 -1.48 1.74
N LEU A 111 8.05 -0.86 2.36
CA LEU A 111 8.17 0.42 3.04
C LEU A 111 8.74 0.28 4.46
N GLY A 112 8.42 -0.80 5.16
CA GLY A 112 8.88 -1.03 6.55
C GLY A 112 8.68 -2.46 7.05
N PRO A 113 9.01 -2.77 8.32
CA PRO A 113 8.85 -4.11 8.89
C PRO A 113 7.39 -4.62 8.97
N ASP A 114 6.40 -3.72 8.89
CA ASP A 114 4.97 -4.05 8.91
C ASP A 114 4.19 -3.38 7.74
N SER A 115 4.89 -2.95 6.69
CA SER A 115 4.29 -2.19 5.59
C SER A 115 4.85 -2.61 4.23
N GLU A 116 3.95 -3.05 3.35
CA GLU A 116 4.19 -3.41 1.95
C GLU A 116 3.01 -2.98 1.06
N PRO A 117 2.80 -1.67 0.87
CA PRO A 117 1.75 -1.11 0.02
C PRO A 117 2.06 -1.24 -1.49
N GLN A 118 1.02 -1.06 -2.31
CA GLN A 118 1.07 -0.92 -3.76
C GLN A 118 0.38 0.39 -4.16
N PRO A 119 1.03 1.55 -3.92
CA PRO A 119 0.43 2.84 -4.23
C PRO A 119 0.07 2.93 -5.71
N ASP A 120 -1.03 3.63 -6.03
CA ASP A 120 -1.43 3.82 -7.41
C ASP A 120 -0.27 4.43 -8.22
N ILE A 121 0.31 5.54 -7.77
CA ILE A 121 1.49 6.15 -8.41
C ILE A 121 2.56 6.47 -7.37
N PHE A 122 3.82 6.21 -7.72
CA PHE A 122 4.96 6.73 -6.99
C PHE A 122 5.80 7.64 -7.90
N VAL A 123 6.39 8.67 -7.30
CA VAL A 123 7.47 9.44 -7.93
C VAL A 123 8.63 9.47 -6.95
N ARG A 124 9.80 9.05 -7.42
CA ARG A 124 11.02 8.99 -6.62
C ARG A 124 12.17 9.69 -7.30
N ILE A 125 13.11 10.16 -6.50
CA ILE A 125 14.44 10.49 -6.95
C ILE A 125 15.23 9.18 -6.99
N ARG A 126 16.05 8.97 -8.02
CA ARG A 126 16.91 7.80 -8.10
C ARG A 126 17.93 7.79 -6.96
N PRO A 127 18.26 6.62 -6.39
CA PRO A 127 19.24 6.55 -5.31
C PRO A 127 20.61 7.12 -5.68
N ASP A 128 21.10 6.90 -6.92
CA ASP A 128 22.37 7.49 -7.43
C ASP A 128 22.33 9.02 -7.60
N ARG A 129 21.18 9.63 -7.32
CA ARG A 129 20.88 11.06 -7.45
C ARG A 129 20.44 11.68 -6.13
N GLY A 130 20.58 10.95 -5.01
CA GLY A 130 20.22 11.42 -3.67
C GLY A 130 18.81 11.04 -3.23
N GLY A 131 18.16 10.12 -3.94
CA GLY A 131 16.86 9.58 -3.53
C GLY A 131 16.95 8.67 -2.32
N GLN A 132 15.87 8.65 -1.53
CA GLN A 132 15.82 7.92 -0.25
C GLN A 132 15.29 6.48 -0.40
N SER A 133 14.76 6.12 -1.57
CA SER A 133 14.27 4.78 -1.88
C SER A 133 15.21 4.02 -2.81
N GLY A 134 15.24 2.70 -2.65
CA GLY A 134 16.04 1.77 -3.43
C GLY A 134 15.19 0.80 -4.26
N THR A 135 15.86 -0.14 -4.91
CA THR A 135 15.23 -1.30 -5.53
C THR A 135 15.91 -2.57 -5.02
N SER A 136 15.13 -3.54 -4.56
CA SER A 136 15.65 -4.85 -4.11
C SER A 136 16.18 -5.67 -5.29
N PRO A 137 16.98 -6.72 -5.04
CA PRO A 137 17.44 -7.62 -6.11
C PRO A 137 16.29 -8.23 -6.93
N ASP A 138 15.14 -8.46 -6.30
CA ASP A 138 13.94 -9.03 -6.93
C ASP A 138 13.06 -7.97 -7.61
N GLY A 139 13.50 -6.71 -7.66
CA GLY A 139 12.84 -5.63 -8.40
C GLY A 139 11.79 -4.84 -7.62
N TYR A 140 11.62 -5.07 -6.32
CA TYR A 140 10.67 -4.31 -5.49
C TYR A 140 11.25 -2.96 -5.08
N ILE A 141 10.40 -1.94 -4.95
CA ILE A 141 10.82 -0.66 -4.36
C ILE A 141 11.07 -0.89 -2.87
N THR A 142 12.15 -0.32 -2.34
CA THR A 142 12.50 -0.44 -0.91
C THR A 142 12.64 0.94 -0.28
N GLY A 143 12.16 1.10 0.94
CA GLY A 143 12.10 2.42 1.59
C GLY A 143 11.04 3.33 0.96
N ALA A 144 11.00 4.59 1.38
CA ALA A 144 9.94 5.52 1.03
C ALA A 144 10.25 6.33 -0.23
N PRO A 145 9.46 6.25 -1.32
CA PRO A 145 9.48 7.26 -2.38
C PRO A 145 9.20 8.66 -1.81
N GLU A 146 9.72 9.70 -2.46
CA GLU A 146 9.50 11.07 -2.03
C GLU A 146 8.03 11.50 -2.16
N LEU A 147 7.33 11.02 -3.20
CA LEU A 147 5.90 11.27 -3.42
C LEU A 147 5.15 9.97 -3.69
N LEU A 148 4.03 9.78 -2.98
CA LEU A 148 3.01 8.78 -3.31
C LEU A 148 1.69 9.46 -3.66
N ILE A 149 0.94 8.86 -4.60
CA ILE A 149 -0.38 9.35 -5.02
C ILE A 149 -1.36 8.17 -5.04
N GLU A 150 -2.54 8.37 -4.45
CA GLU A 150 -3.63 7.38 -4.43
C GLU A 150 -4.89 7.96 -5.08
N ILE A 151 -5.62 7.14 -5.82
CA ILE A 151 -6.89 7.47 -6.48
C ILE A 151 -8.02 6.85 -5.65
N ALA A 152 -8.58 7.65 -4.73
CA ALA A 152 -9.63 7.21 -3.84
C ALA A 152 -11.02 7.24 -4.51
N HIS A 153 -11.69 6.07 -4.52
CA HIS A 153 -13.12 5.94 -4.77
C HIS A 153 -13.86 5.52 -3.50
N SER A 154 -13.94 4.21 -3.24
CA SER A 154 -14.55 3.63 -2.03
C SER A 154 -13.55 3.40 -0.89
N SER A 155 -12.24 3.55 -1.16
CA SER A 155 -11.12 3.32 -0.23
C SER A 155 -10.69 4.56 0.56
N ARG A 156 -11.38 5.70 0.37
CA ARG A 156 -11.01 7.00 0.94
C ARG A 156 -10.64 6.95 2.42
N SER A 157 -11.40 6.22 3.24
CA SER A 157 -11.11 6.13 4.68
C SER A 157 -9.78 5.43 4.97
N ILE A 158 -9.40 4.45 4.16
CA ILE A 158 -8.09 3.78 4.26
C ILE A 158 -7.00 4.76 3.78
N ASP A 159 -7.20 5.39 2.62
CA ASP A 159 -6.21 6.27 1.99
C ASP A 159 -5.92 7.53 2.82
N LEU A 160 -6.95 8.15 3.42
CA LEU A 160 -6.82 9.36 4.24
C LEU A 160 -6.42 9.09 5.70
N HIS A 161 -6.44 7.83 6.15
CA HIS A 161 -6.08 7.46 7.52
C HIS A 161 -4.96 6.42 7.54
N ALA A 162 -5.29 5.13 7.40
CA ALA A 162 -4.33 4.05 7.60
C ALA A 162 -3.08 4.18 6.71
N LYS A 163 -3.26 4.39 5.39
CA LYS A 163 -2.14 4.57 4.46
C LYS A 163 -1.35 5.85 4.76
N ARG A 164 -2.04 6.98 4.97
CA ARG A 164 -1.39 8.24 5.33
C ARG A 164 -0.50 8.12 6.55
N ASP A 165 -1.01 7.51 7.63
CA ASP A 165 -0.28 7.35 8.88
C ASP A 165 0.91 6.39 8.73
N ASP A 166 0.78 5.37 7.88
CA ASP A 166 1.85 4.41 7.55
C ASP A 166 2.94 5.05 6.68
N TYR A 167 2.54 5.76 5.63
CA TYR A 167 3.43 6.53 4.74
C TYR A 167 4.21 7.58 5.52
N ARG A 168 3.54 8.27 6.44
CA ARG A 168 4.18 9.22 7.35
C ARG A 168 5.22 8.54 8.24
N ARG A 169 4.85 7.41 8.86
CA ARG A 169 5.74 6.67 9.77
C ARG A 169 7.05 6.27 9.10
N TYR A 170 7.00 5.92 7.82
CA TYR A 170 8.16 5.45 7.08
C TYR A 170 8.85 6.51 6.22
N GLY A 171 8.43 7.78 6.33
CA GLY A 171 9.19 8.91 5.78
C GLY A 171 8.91 9.23 4.31
N VAL A 172 7.74 8.85 3.79
CA VAL A 172 7.24 9.47 2.55
C VAL A 172 7.11 10.97 2.82
N ARG A 173 7.54 11.83 1.88
CA ARG A 173 7.63 13.28 2.14
C ARG A 173 6.33 13.99 1.82
N GLU A 174 5.79 13.74 0.63
CA GLU A 174 4.51 14.28 0.20
C GLU A 174 3.55 13.17 -0.21
N TYR A 175 2.26 13.45 -0.03
CA TYR A 175 1.20 12.50 -0.33
C TYR A 175 -0.01 13.21 -0.93
N LEU A 176 -0.50 12.69 -2.05
CA LEU A 176 -1.67 13.18 -2.75
C LEU A 176 -2.75 12.09 -2.74
N VAL A 177 -3.97 12.43 -2.32
CA VAL A 177 -5.14 11.56 -2.45
C VAL A 177 -6.16 12.24 -3.34
N VAL A 178 -6.40 11.67 -4.52
CA VAL A 178 -7.39 12.15 -5.48
C VAL A 178 -8.72 11.48 -5.18
N SER A 179 -9.63 12.21 -4.55
CA SER A 179 -11.00 11.76 -4.33
C SER A 179 -11.83 12.03 -5.59
N VAL A 180 -12.06 10.97 -6.39
CA VAL A 180 -12.78 11.13 -7.67
C VAL A 180 -14.24 11.47 -7.46
N GLU A 181 -14.88 10.93 -6.41
CA GLU A 181 -16.28 11.22 -6.08
C GLU A 181 -16.47 12.68 -5.63
N GLU A 182 -15.56 13.20 -4.80
CA GLU A 182 -15.65 14.59 -4.32
C GLU A 182 -15.06 15.61 -5.30
N ARG A 183 -14.41 15.15 -6.37
CA ARG A 183 -13.65 16.00 -7.30
C ARG A 183 -12.70 16.93 -6.55
N LYS A 184 -11.94 16.34 -5.61
CA LYS A 184 -11.01 17.06 -4.73
C LYS A 184 -9.72 16.29 -4.55
N VAL A 185 -8.60 17.02 -4.53
CA VAL A 185 -7.30 16.50 -4.14
C VAL A 185 -6.99 16.89 -2.70
N PHE A 186 -6.65 15.90 -1.88
CA PHE A 186 -6.03 16.13 -0.58
C PHE A 186 -4.52 16.05 -0.75
N TRP A 187 -3.82 17.06 -0.28
CA TRP A 187 -2.37 17.17 -0.41
C TRP A 187 -1.77 17.33 0.98
N PHE A 188 -0.75 16.54 1.30
CA PHE A 188 -0.15 16.50 2.63
C PHE A 188 1.37 16.63 2.54
N ASP A 189 1.93 17.40 3.46
CA ASP A 189 3.33 17.31 3.89
C ASP A 189 3.36 16.30 5.02
N LEU A 190 3.85 15.09 4.74
CA LEU A 190 3.88 14.03 5.73
C LEU A 190 5.03 14.21 6.72
N ALA A 191 6.10 14.92 6.35
CA ALA A 191 7.17 15.22 7.30
C ALA A 191 6.68 16.19 8.40
N ALA A 192 5.83 17.15 8.03
CA ALA A 192 5.18 18.08 8.96
C ALA A 192 3.88 17.53 9.59
N ASP A 193 3.31 16.44 9.05
CA ASP A 193 1.97 15.92 9.39
C ASP A 193 0.86 16.95 9.18
N GLU A 194 0.95 17.71 8.09
CA GLU A 194 0.06 18.85 7.82
C GLU A 194 -0.60 18.76 6.43
N PRO A 195 -1.88 19.13 6.30
CA PRO A 195 -2.49 19.35 5.00
C PRO A 195 -1.89 20.60 4.35
N LEU A 196 -1.57 20.49 3.08
CA LEU A 196 -1.11 21.60 2.25
C LEU A 196 -2.27 22.27 1.53
N THR A 197 -2.18 23.59 1.40
CA THR A 197 -3.21 24.39 0.73
C THR A 197 -2.87 24.54 -0.75
N ILE A 198 -3.83 24.18 -1.60
CA ILE A 198 -3.77 24.45 -3.04
C ILE A 198 -3.94 25.95 -3.25
N ALA A 199 -3.09 26.55 -4.09
CA ALA A 199 -3.14 27.98 -4.35
C ALA A 199 -4.46 28.37 -5.06
N PRO A 200 -4.88 29.65 -4.98
CA PRO A 200 -6.15 30.10 -5.58
C PRO A 200 -6.28 29.90 -7.09
N ASP A 201 -5.17 29.66 -7.79
CA ASP A 201 -5.16 29.32 -9.21
C ASP A 201 -5.40 27.83 -9.49
N ASN A 202 -5.74 27.05 -8.45
CA ASN A 202 -6.00 25.61 -8.50
C ASN A 202 -4.84 24.77 -9.04
N ILE A 203 -3.61 25.30 -8.98
CA ILE A 203 -2.41 24.57 -9.36
C ILE A 203 -1.74 24.01 -8.10
N ILE A 204 -1.71 22.68 -8.02
CA ILE A 204 -0.91 21.94 -7.04
C ILE A 204 0.54 22.01 -7.51
N ARG A 205 1.42 22.54 -6.66
CA ARG A 205 2.84 22.70 -6.94
C ARG A 205 3.60 21.78 -5.99
N VAL A 206 3.82 20.54 -6.40
CA VAL A 206 4.48 19.53 -5.58
C VAL A 206 5.84 20.07 -5.14
N ARG A 207 6.11 20.08 -3.82
CA ARG A 207 7.26 20.80 -3.23
C ARG A 207 8.57 20.03 -3.41
N THR A 208 8.52 18.72 -3.25
CA THR A 208 9.61 17.74 -3.39
C THR A 208 10.04 17.56 -4.83
N PHE A 209 9.16 17.87 -5.78
CA PHE A 209 9.42 17.82 -7.22
C PHE A 209 9.12 19.19 -7.85
N PRO A 210 10.00 20.19 -7.67
CA PRO A 210 9.85 21.50 -8.29
C PRO A 210 9.54 21.38 -9.79
N GLY A 211 8.54 22.13 -10.25
CA GLY A 211 8.06 22.08 -11.63
C GLY A 211 7.01 21.01 -11.94
N LEU A 212 6.77 20.03 -11.05
CA LEU A 212 5.61 19.13 -11.16
C LEU A 212 4.35 19.89 -10.73
N TRP A 213 3.75 20.59 -11.69
CA TRP A 213 2.55 21.39 -11.50
C TRP A 213 1.33 20.64 -12.05
N ILE A 214 0.28 20.54 -11.23
CA ILE A 214 -0.94 19.80 -11.56
C ILE A 214 -2.13 20.77 -11.45
N ASP A 215 -2.83 21.01 -12.56
CA ASP A 215 -4.09 21.77 -12.56
C ASP A 215 -5.22 20.85 -12.07
N GLU A 216 -5.73 21.12 -10.87
CA GLU A 216 -6.71 20.27 -10.19
C GLU A 216 -8.03 20.17 -11.00
N ALA A 217 -8.50 21.30 -11.53
CA ALA A 217 -9.72 21.32 -12.32
C ALA A 217 -9.54 20.50 -13.61
N ALA A 218 -8.43 20.72 -14.32
CA ALA A 218 -8.11 20.00 -15.54
C ALA A 218 -7.92 18.48 -15.29
N LEU A 219 -7.40 18.10 -14.12
CA LEU A 219 -7.30 16.70 -13.72
C LEU A 219 -8.67 16.02 -13.71
N PHE A 220 -9.65 16.61 -13.02
CA PHE A 220 -11.00 16.04 -12.94
C PHE A 220 -11.84 16.20 -14.21
N GLU A 221 -11.46 17.12 -15.11
CA GLU A 221 -12.04 17.28 -16.45
C GLU A 221 -11.36 16.38 -17.49
N ARG A 222 -10.22 15.75 -17.14
CA ARG A 222 -9.35 15.02 -18.06
C ARG A 222 -8.89 15.90 -19.24
N ASP A 223 -8.69 17.18 -18.99
CA ASP A 223 -8.16 18.13 -19.96
C ASP A 223 -6.63 18.04 -19.98
N PHE A 224 -6.13 17.11 -20.80
CA PHE A 224 -4.70 16.91 -21.00
C PHE A 224 -3.99 18.17 -21.55
N THR A 225 -4.68 19.01 -22.32
CA THR A 225 -4.09 20.23 -22.87
C THR A 225 -3.75 21.20 -21.74
N ARG A 226 -4.69 21.43 -20.82
CA ARG A 226 -4.46 22.28 -19.65
C ARG A 226 -3.47 21.68 -18.66
N LEU A 227 -3.54 20.36 -18.42
CA LEU A 227 -2.57 19.66 -17.57
C LEU A 227 -1.13 19.83 -18.10
N PHE A 228 -0.91 19.58 -19.39
CA PHE A 228 0.41 19.72 -19.98
C PHE A 228 0.87 21.17 -20.03
N ALA A 229 -0.04 22.11 -20.28
CA ALA A 229 0.28 23.54 -20.20
C ALA A 229 0.69 23.97 -18.78
N ALA A 230 0.08 23.41 -17.73
CA ALA A 230 0.48 23.68 -16.35
C ALA A 230 1.87 23.09 -16.05
N LEU A 231 2.12 21.84 -16.48
CA LEU A 231 3.41 21.19 -16.35
C LEU A 231 4.52 21.98 -17.08
N GLU A 232 4.33 22.36 -18.34
CA GLU A 232 5.33 23.11 -19.11
C GLU A 232 5.65 24.47 -18.45
N ARG A 233 4.66 25.14 -17.84
CA ARG A 233 4.93 26.34 -17.02
C ARG A 233 5.80 26.02 -15.80
N GLY A 234 5.54 24.91 -15.12
CA GLY A 234 6.33 24.45 -13.98
C GLY A 234 7.77 24.09 -14.37
N LEU A 235 7.94 23.36 -15.47
CA LEU A 235 9.25 22.98 -16.02
C LEU A 235 10.08 24.20 -16.49
N ALA A 236 9.43 25.31 -16.83
CA ALA A 236 10.11 26.54 -17.23
C ALA A 236 10.59 27.41 -16.03
N THR A 237 10.34 26.98 -14.79
CA THR A 237 10.71 27.76 -13.60
C THR A 237 12.19 27.65 -13.24
N ALA A 238 12.71 28.68 -12.57
CA ALA A 238 14.07 28.67 -12.03
C ALA A 238 14.25 27.59 -10.95
N ASP A 239 13.21 27.31 -10.14
CA ASP A 239 13.26 26.27 -9.11
C ASP A 239 13.40 24.87 -9.70
N HIS A 240 12.71 24.57 -10.82
CA HIS A 240 12.91 23.32 -11.54
C HIS A 240 14.30 23.22 -12.16
N ALA A 241 14.79 24.31 -12.76
CA ALA A 241 16.15 24.33 -13.30
C ALA A 241 17.20 24.07 -12.21
N ALA A 242 17.08 24.72 -11.05
CA ALA A 242 17.95 24.49 -9.90
C ALA A 242 17.84 23.04 -9.38
N PHE A 243 16.63 22.48 -9.32
CA PHE A 243 16.43 21.08 -8.95
C PHE A 243 17.11 20.11 -9.93
N ARG A 244 17.03 20.37 -11.25
CA ARG A 244 17.75 19.55 -12.24
C ARG A 244 19.27 19.63 -12.06
N ASP A 245 19.79 20.79 -11.69
CA ASP A 245 21.22 20.96 -11.41
C ASP A 245 21.69 20.20 -10.16
N THR A 246 20.82 20.04 -9.15
CA THR A 246 21.14 19.20 -7.98
C THR A 246 21.16 17.72 -8.36
N LEU A 247 20.22 17.25 -9.18
CA LEU A 247 20.14 15.86 -9.65
C LEU A 247 21.26 15.50 -10.63
N ALA A 248 21.77 16.45 -11.41
CA ALA A 248 22.85 16.20 -12.38
C ALA A 248 24.13 15.69 -11.71
N LYS A 249 24.35 16.03 -10.44
CA LYS A 249 25.49 15.59 -9.64
C LYS A 249 25.19 14.21 -9.05
N PRO A 250 25.96 13.17 -9.38
CA PRO A 250 25.83 11.87 -8.70
C PRO A 250 26.03 12.06 -7.20
N GLN A 251 25.18 11.42 -6.41
CA GLN A 251 25.35 11.36 -4.96
C GLN A 251 25.85 9.96 -4.58
N ALA A 252 26.76 9.93 -3.60
CA ALA A 252 27.47 8.72 -3.15
C ALA A 252 26.58 7.82 -2.28
#